data_AF-A0A8J2NEU9-F1
#
_entry.id   AF-A0A8J2NEU9-F1
#
_cell.length_a   1.000
_cell.length_b   1.000
_cell.length_c   1.000
_cell.angle_alpha   90.00
_cell.angle_beta   90.00
_cell.angle_gamma   90.00
#
_symmetry.space_group_name_H-M   'P 1'
#
loop_
_entity.id
_entity.type
_entity.pdbx_description
1 polymer ?
#
loop_
_entity_poly.entity_id
_entity_poly.type
_entity_poly.pdbx_seq_one_letter_code
_entity_poly.pdbx_strand_id
1 'polypeptide(L)'
;MRFQVPILVFAGLGLAAPAPEPQLISGLLNGVGGLLDTTLGGLLGSLRKALDSGDRDKTLDILQQLSPNKKREDVEEVNAALQKISEAKPKSIVEYSAQLIANGIIAGDTADLFAYAKGLVSAENGSNNKNRDPSKEVYPKVLNCDASYTVPESKLRAAIYIPPTFTYGKKPPVILFPGTGSTGYTTFRGNFIPLLTDVDWADPVWVNVPALLLEDAQVNAEYAAYAMNYIAALTERDAAIIAWSQGNIDVQWALKYWPSTRKTTTDHVAISADYKGTILANTLGLTTLINTPSVLQQNAGSDFITTLRSDGGDSGYIPTTSLYSSFFDEVVQPQAGTGASAYLLDARDVGVTNAEVQKVCAGKLGGSFYTHESMLANPLTFALAKDALTHEGPGKTSRVDLASVCNRSLAPGLGLEDLLITENAVAIAGLSLVLYLPKQFDEPAIQQYALKATGGC
;
A
#
# COMPACT_ATOMS: atom_id res chain seq x y z
N MET A 1 -76.89 -17.82 -18.27
CA MET A 1 -77.07 -19.19 -17.71
C MET A 1 -76.55 -19.15 -16.26
N ARG A 2 -77.33 -19.56 -15.26
CA ARG A 2 -77.35 -20.92 -14.64
C ARG A 2 -75.96 -21.39 -14.16
N PHE A 3 -75.73 -21.81 -12.90
CA PHE A 3 -76.53 -21.76 -11.66
C PHE A 3 -75.63 -22.06 -10.42
N GLN A 4 -76.04 -21.59 -9.23
CA GLN A 4 -75.81 -22.03 -7.82
C GLN A 4 -74.51 -22.76 -7.34
N VAL A 5 -73.86 -22.52 -6.16
CA VAL A 5 -74.22 -22.00 -4.79
C VAL A 5 -74.89 -23.06 -3.87
N PRO A 6 -74.64 -23.18 -2.53
CA PRO A 6 -73.49 -22.86 -1.64
C PRO A 6 -73.21 -23.97 -0.56
N ILE A 7 -72.52 -23.63 0.56
CA ILE A 7 -72.90 -23.82 2.00
C ILE A 7 -71.64 -23.49 2.85
N LEU A 8 -71.59 -22.57 3.84
CA LEU A 8 -72.35 -22.29 5.08
C LEU A 8 -72.01 -23.23 6.27
N VAL A 9 -71.85 -22.78 7.53
CA VAL A 9 -71.84 -21.41 8.10
C VAL A 9 -70.39 -21.06 8.57
N PHE A 10 -69.97 -20.60 9.78
CA PHE A 10 -70.56 -20.15 11.07
C PHE A 10 -69.71 -18.98 11.65
N ALA A 11 -70.20 -18.29 12.67
CA ALA A 11 -69.51 -17.18 13.35
C ALA A 11 -69.17 -17.48 14.82
N GLY A 12 -68.15 -16.82 15.37
CA GLY A 12 -67.78 -16.89 16.79
C GLY A 12 -66.94 -15.70 17.24
N LEU A 13 -67.55 -14.78 17.99
CA LEU A 13 -66.85 -13.70 18.71
C LEU A 13 -66.54 -14.18 20.13
N GLY A 14 -65.27 -14.11 20.54
CA GLY A 14 -64.81 -14.42 21.89
C GLY A 14 -63.74 -13.42 22.33
N LEU A 15 -63.87 -12.88 23.55
CA LEU A 15 -63.03 -11.79 24.05
C LEU A 15 -61.85 -12.32 24.89
N ALA A 16 -60.68 -11.74 24.60
CA ALA A 16 -59.47 -11.56 25.42
C ALA A 16 -59.19 -12.48 26.63
N ALA A 17 -57.98 -13.06 26.61
CA ALA A 17 -57.16 -13.26 27.81
C ALA A 17 -55.78 -12.60 27.56
N PRO A 18 -55.11 -12.03 28.58
CA PRO A 18 -53.85 -11.31 28.38
C PRO A 18 -52.68 -12.27 28.15
N ALA A 19 -51.80 -11.93 27.21
CA ALA A 19 -50.48 -12.54 27.12
C ALA A 19 -49.57 -11.96 28.22
N PRO A 20 -48.70 -12.78 28.86
CA PRO A 20 -47.78 -12.30 29.89
C PRO A 20 -46.66 -11.44 29.29
N GLU A 21 -46.15 -10.49 30.09
CA GLU A 21 -45.01 -9.66 29.71
C GLU A 21 -43.73 -10.49 29.53
N PRO A 22 -42.90 -10.23 28.52
CA PRO A 22 -41.58 -10.84 28.39
C PRO A 22 -40.62 -10.23 29.43
N GLN A 23 -40.39 -10.95 30.53
CA GLN A 23 -39.36 -10.61 31.50
C GLN A 23 -37.96 -10.56 30.84
N LEU A 24 -37.17 -9.54 31.14
CA LEU A 24 -35.83 -9.36 30.58
C LEU A 24 -34.89 -10.50 31.00
N ILE A 25 -34.45 -11.32 30.03
CA ILE A 25 -33.28 -12.19 30.19
C ILE A 25 -32.03 -11.38 29.83
N SER A 26 -31.60 -10.51 30.75
CA SER A 26 -30.38 -9.68 30.59
C SER A 26 -29.06 -10.46 30.75
N GLY A 27 -29.11 -11.79 30.83
CA GLY A 27 -27.96 -12.65 31.16
C GLY A 27 -27.20 -13.27 29.99
N LEU A 28 -27.70 -13.21 28.75
CA LEU A 28 -27.17 -14.05 27.66
C LEU A 28 -26.07 -13.40 26.78
N LEU A 29 -25.86 -12.09 26.86
CA LEU A 29 -24.93 -11.38 25.97
C LEU A 29 -23.45 -11.59 26.32
N ASN A 30 -23.12 -11.84 27.59
CA ASN A 30 -21.72 -12.03 28.02
C ASN A 30 -21.12 -13.39 27.60
N GLY A 31 -21.93 -14.35 27.12
CA GLY A 31 -21.46 -15.67 26.70
C GLY A 31 -21.00 -15.76 25.25
N VAL A 32 -21.52 -14.90 24.37
CA VAL A 32 -21.30 -15.02 22.91
C VAL A 32 -19.88 -14.61 22.51
N GLY A 33 -19.36 -13.52 23.12
CA GLY A 33 -17.99 -13.05 22.86
C GLY A 33 -16.93 -14.11 23.16
N GLY A 34 -16.98 -14.73 24.34
CA GLY A 34 -16.00 -15.77 24.70
C GLY A 34 -16.02 -17.01 23.80
N LEU A 35 -17.17 -17.34 23.20
CA LEU A 35 -17.28 -18.39 22.19
C LEU A 35 -16.64 -17.97 20.85
N LEU A 36 -16.91 -16.74 20.40
CA LEU A 36 -16.31 -16.17 19.18
C LEU A 36 -14.79 -15.98 19.29
N ASP A 37 -14.30 -15.51 20.43
CA ASP A 37 -12.85 -15.38 20.68
C ASP A 37 -12.17 -16.76 20.72
N THR A 38 -12.85 -17.78 21.26
CA THR A 38 -12.34 -19.16 21.27
C THR A 38 -12.28 -19.76 19.87
N THR A 39 -13.30 -19.55 19.02
CA THR A 39 -13.27 -20.03 17.62
C THR A 39 -12.26 -19.25 16.78
N LEU A 40 -12.12 -17.94 16.99
CA LEU A 40 -11.14 -17.11 16.30
C LEU A 40 -9.69 -17.49 16.66
N GLY A 41 -9.39 -17.69 17.94
CA GLY A 41 -8.10 -18.21 18.38
C GLY A 41 -7.81 -19.60 17.80
N GLY A 42 -8.84 -20.43 17.63
CA GLY A 42 -8.76 -21.71 16.92
C GLY A 42 -8.44 -21.57 15.42
N LEU A 43 -9.05 -20.59 14.73
CA LEU A 43 -8.78 -20.30 13.32
C LEU A 43 -7.35 -19.77 13.12
N LEU A 44 -6.93 -18.74 13.86
CA LEU A 44 -5.57 -18.18 13.78
C LEU A 44 -4.50 -19.24 14.16
N GLY A 45 -4.75 -20.05 15.20
CA GLY A 45 -3.90 -21.18 15.56
C GLY A 45 -3.88 -22.33 14.53
N SER A 46 -4.86 -22.38 13.63
CA SER A 46 -4.90 -23.33 12.50
C SER A 46 -4.23 -22.75 11.26
N LEU A 47 -4.38 -21.44 11.01
CA LEU A 47 -3.68 -20.71 9.96
C LEU A 47 -2.17 -20.81 10.16
N ARG A 48 -1.67 -20.52 11.37
CA ARG A 48 -0.25 -20.64 11.72
C ARG A 48 0.30 -22.04 11.43
N LYS A 49 -0.48 -23.10 11.68
CA LYS A 49 -0.10 -24.48 11.35
C LYS A 49 -0.08 -24.77 9.85
N ALA A 50 -0.99 -24.19 9.07
CA ALA A 50 -1.02 -24.34 7.62
C ALA A 50 0.16 -23.60 6.95
N LEU A 51 0.47 -22.41 7.46
CA LEU A 51 1.67 -21.65 7.10
C LEU A 51 2.95 -22.43 7.45
N ASP A 52 3.13 -22.79 8.73
CA ASP A 52 4.29 -23.56 9.23
C ASP A 52 4.47 -24.92 8.51
N SER A 53 3.45 -25.46 7.82
CA SER A 53 3.54 -26.69 7.02
C SER A 53 3.61 -26.49 5.50
N GLY A 54 3.63 -25.25 4.99
CA GLY A 54 3.62 -24.98 3.54
C GLY A 54 2.31 -25.36 2.83
N ASP A 55 1.20 -25.47 3.56
CA ASP A 55 -0.10 -25.90 3.04
C ASP A 55 -0.88 -24.70 2.49
N ARG A 56 -0.64 -24.38 1.21
CA ARG A 56 -1.21 -23.20 0.53
C ARG A 56 -2.73 -23.20 0.52
N ASP A 57 -3.34 -24.33 0.17
CA ASP A 57 -4.77 -24.36 -0.13
C ASP A 57 -5.57 -24.32 1.18
N LYS A 58 -5.12 -25.01 2.23
CA LYS A 58 -5.64 -24.85 3.59
C LYS A 58 -5.41 -23.46 4.17
N THR A 59 -4.28 -22.82 3.84
CA THR A 59 -4.02 -21.41 4.21
C THR A 59 -5.09 -20.51 3.59
N LEU A 60 -5.40 -20.68 2.29
CA LEU A 60 -6.46 -19.95 1.60
C LEU A 60 -7.87 -20.27 2.12
N ASP A 61 -8.16 -21.53 2.44
CA ASP A 61 -9.45 -21.95 3.01
C ASP A 61 -9.69 -21.32 4.38
N ILE A 62 -8.66 -21.24 5.24
CA ILE A 62 -8.77 -20.61 6.56
C ILE A 62 -8.88 -19.09 6.43
N LEU A 63 -8.11 -18.46 5.54
CA LEU A 63 -8.21 -17.01 5.27
C LEU A 63 -9.62 -16.61 4.78
N GLN A 64 -10.26 -17.44 3.94
CA GLN A 64 -11.64 -17.22 3.48
C GLN A 64 -12.70 -17.38 4.58
N GLN A 65 -12.38 -18.05 5.69
CA GLN A 65 -13.28 -18.21 6.85
C GLN A 65 -13.14 -17.08 7.88
N LEU A 66 -12.15 -16.19 7.74
CA LEU A 66 -11.98 -15.05 8.63
C LEU A 66 -13.08 -14.02 8.40
N SER A 67 -13.52 -13.38 9.49
CA SER A 67 -14.45 -12.26 9.48
C SER A 67 -14.19 -11.35 10.69
N PRO A 68 -14.55 -10.06 10.63
CA PRO A 68 -14.42 -9.13 11.77
C PRO A 68 -15.15 -9.62 13.02
N ASN A 69 -14.41 -9.80 14.13
CA ASN A 69 -15.00 -10.15 15.43
C ASN A 69 -15.83 -9.00 16.03
N LYS A 70 -15.51 -7.76 15.68
CA LYS A 70 -16.35 -6.57 15.88
C LYS A 70 -16.05 -5.51 14.82
N LYS A 71 -17.00 -4.59 14.66
CA LYS A 71 -16.75 -3.30 13.98
C LYS A 71 -15.92 -2.37 14.89
N ARG A 72 -15.16 -1.47 14.28
CA ARG A 72 -14.47 -0.35 14.95
C ARG A 72 -15.30 0.91 14.81
N GLU A 73 -15.39 1.71 15.86
CA GLU A 73 -16.25 2.91 15.90
C GLU A 73 -15.44 4.23 15.89
N ASP A 74 -14.16 4.19 16.26
CA ASP A 74 -13.24 5.34 16.20
C ASP A 74 -11.79 4.92 15.86
N VAL A 75 -10.92 5.92 15.65
CA VAL A 75 -9.52 5.76 15.25
C VAL A 75 -8.66 5.25 16.41
N GLU A 76 -9.00 5.64 17.63
CA GLU A 76 -8.36 5.23 18.87
C GLU A 76 -8.54 3.71 19.09
N GLU A 77 -9.71 3.14 18.80
CA GLU A 77 -9.99 1.71 18.82
C GLU A 77 -9.24 0.91 17.76
N VAL A 78 -8.91 1.52 16.61
CA VAL A 78 -8.08 0.92 15.56
C VAL A 78 -6.63 0.88 16.02
N ASN A 79 -6.07 2.03 16.38
CA ASN A 79 -4.68 2.16 16.82
C ASN A 79 -4.38 1.26 18.04
N ALA A 80 -5.28 1.22 19.02
CA ALA A 80 -5.17 0.35 20.20
C ALA A 80 -5.34 -1.15 19.91
N ALA A 81 -5.71 -1.54 18.69
CA ALA A 81 -5.75 -2.93 18.23
C ALA A 81 -4.59 -3.28 17.31
N LEU A 82 -4.18 -2.37 16.42
CA LEU A 82 -2.93 -2.49 15.65
C LEU A 82 -1.72 -2.67 16.59
N GLN A 83 -1.64 -1.88 17.66
CA GLN A 83 -0.61 -2.04 18.69
C GLN A 83 -0.64 -3.45 19.32
N LYS A 84 -1.83 -3.98 19.65
CA LYS A 84 -1.95 -5.33 20.24
C LYS A 84 -1.56 -6.45 19.27
N ILE A 85 -1.84 -6.28 17.98
CA ILE A 85 -1.43 -7.23 16.93
C ILE A 85 0.10 -7.23 16.80
N SER A 86 0.73 -6.05 16.82
CA SER A 86 2.20 -5.91 16.81
C SER A 86 2.84 -6.48 18.09
N GLU A 87 2.26 -6.23 19.26
CA GLU A 87 2.68 -6.82 20.54
C GLU A 87 2.56 -8.35 20.56
N ALA A 88 1.58 -8.92 19.85
CA ALA A 88 1.42 -10.36 19.66
C ALA A 88 2.44 -11.00 18.70
N LYS A 89 3.20 -10.18 17.95
CA LYS A 89 4.30 -10.57 17.05
C LYS A 89 3.96 -11.72 16.09
N PRO A 90 3.04 -11.48 15.13
CA PRO A 90 2.79 -12.43 14.03
C PRO A 90 4.11 -12.82 13.34
N LYS A 91 4.24 -14.11 12.99
CA LYS A 91 5.43 -14.65 12.33
C LYS A 91 5.56 -14.22 10.87
N SER A 92 4.48 -13.77 10.25
CA SER A 92 4.44 -13.43 8.83
C SER A 92 3.42 -12.34 8.53
N ILE A 93 3.61 -11.67 7.39
CA ILE A 93 2.65 -10.69 6.88
C ILE A 93 1.26 -11.31 6.68
N VAL A 94 1.17 -12.58 6.29
CA VAL A 94 -0.11 -13.31 6.15
C VAL A 94 -0.80 -13.49 7.50
N GLU A 95 -0.05 -13.73 8.58
CA GLU A 95 -0.60 -13.80 9.93
C GLU A 95 -0.99 -12.42 10.49
N TYR A 96 -0.29 -11.35 10.08
CA TYR A 96 -0.68 -9.97 10.37
C TYR A 96 -1.96 -9.58 9.63
N SER A 97 -2.04 -9.78 8.30
CA SER A 97 -3.25 -9.59 7.48
C SER A 97 -4.46 -10.36 8.04
N ALA A 98 -4.26 -11.60 8.47
CA ALA A 98 -5.30 -12.40 9.12
C ALA A 98 -5.78 -11.79 10.44
N GLN A 99 -4.88 -11.21 11.24
CA GLN A 99 -5.24 -10.50 12.45
C GLN A 99 -5.93 -9.16 12.19
N LEU A 100 -5.60 -8.42 11.13
CA LEU A 100 -6.34 -7.22 10.70
C LEU A 100 -7.81 -7.57 10.40
N ILE A 101 -8.03 -8.54 9.52
CA ILE A 101 -9.37 -9.04 9.13
C ILE A 101 -10.14 -9.49 10.37
N ALA A 102 -9.52 -10.36 11.18
CA ALA A 102 -10.11 -10.91 12.39
C ALA A 102 -10.53 -9.86 13.43
N ASN A 103 -9.76 -8.78 13.56
CA ASN A 103 -10.04 -7.70 14.51
C ASN A 103 -10.95 -6.60 13.93
N GLY A 104 -11.43 -6.73 12.68
CA GLY A 104 -12.22 -5.70 12.02
C GLY A 104 -11.44 -4.42 11.73
N ILE A 105 -10.13 -4.54 11.48
CA ILE A 105 -9.24 -3.46 11.06
C ILE A 105 -9.13 -3.48 9.53
N ILE A 106 -10.28 -3.49 8.87
CA ILE A 106 -10.46 -3.54 7.42
C ILE A 106 -11.71 -2.75 7.03
N ALA A 107 -11.77 -2.27 5.79
CA ALA A 107 -12.97 -1.73 5.17
C ALA A 107 -13.54 -2.73 4.15
N GLY A 108 -14.87 -2.94 4.17
CA GLY A 108 -15.52 -4.03 3.43
C GLY A 108 -15.43 -5.37 4.15
N ASP A 109 -15.47 -6.47 3.41
CA ASP A 109 -15.33 -7.82 3.96
C ASP A 109 -14.16 -8.64 3.35
N THR A 110 -13.98 -9.86 3.85
CA THR A 110 -12.92 -10.78 3.41
C THR A 110 -13.01 -11.12 1.91
N ALA A 111 -14.22 -11.17 1.32
CA ALA A 111 -14.41 -11.43 -0.10
C ALA A 111 -14.00 -10.21 -0.96
N ASP A 112 -14.25 -8.99 -0.50
CA ASP A 112 -13.73 -7.75 -1.13
C ASP A 112 -12.20 -7.79 -1.21
N LEU A 113 -11.53 -8.09 -0.09
CA LEU A 113 -10.07 -8.20 -0.02
C LEU A 113 -9.54 -9.28 -0.98
N PHE A 114 -10.20 -10.43 -1.05
CA PHE A 114 -9.88 -11.49 -2.00
C PHE A 114 -10.14 -11.09 -3.47
N ALA A 115 -11.05 -10.16 -3.75
CA ALA A 115 -11.28 -9.64 -5.10
C ALA A 115 -10.20 -8.63 -5.51
N TYR A 116 -9.77 -7.76 -4.59
CA TYR A 116 -8.62 -6.87 -4.78
C TYR A 116 -7.30 -7.64 -4.96
N ALA A 117 -7.06 -8.67 -4.14
CA ALA A 117 -5.88 -9.55 -4.25
C ALA A 117 -5.87 -10.43 -5.53
N LYS A 118 -6.95 -10.41 -6.32
CA LYS A 118 -7.05 -11.00 -7.67
C LYS A 118 -7.05 -9.94 -8.79
N GLY A 119 -7.07 -8.64 -8.43
CA GLY A 119 -7.08 -7.51 -9.37
C GLY A 119 -8.44 -7.18 -10.01
N LEU A 120 -9.55 -7.78 -9.56
CA LEU A 120 -10.80 -7.87 -10.34
C LEU A 120 -11.91 -6.84 -10.01
N VAL A 121 -11.62 -5.78 -9.24
CA VAL A 121 -12.69 -4.99 -8.58
C VAL A 121 -13.25 -3.83 -9.40
N SER A 122 -12.42 -2.98 -10.02
CA SER A 122 -12.91 -1.76 -10.69
C SER A 122 -12.00 -1.26 -11.82
N ALA A 123 -12.45 -0.24 -12.55
CA ALA A 123 -11.65 0.40 -13.61
C ALA A 123 -10.44 1.15 -13.05
N GLU A 124 -10.63 1.81 -11.90
CA GLU A 124 -9.61 2.50 -11.11
C GLU A 124 -8.47 1.56 -10.71
N ASN A 125 -8.80 0.29 -10.46
CA ASN A 125 -7.84 -0.78 -10.13
C ASN A 125 -7.20 -1.44 -11.37
N GLY A 126 -7.65 -1.11 -12.58
CA GLY A 126 -7.27 -1.82 -13.80
C GLY A 126 -5.91 -1.40 -14.38
N SER A 127 -5.20 -2.35 -14.98
CA SER A 127 -3.91 -2.15 -15.66
C SER A 127 -4.01 -2.23 -17.21
N ASN A 128 -5.19 -1.95 -17.77
CA ASN A 128 -5.48 -2.00 -19.21
C ASN A 128 -6.15 -0.70 -19.69
N ASN A 129 -5.67 0.44 -19.19
CA ASN A 129 -6.21 1.78 -19.47
C ASN A 129 -5.93 2.25 -20.90
N LYS A 130 -6.76 3.17 -21.40
CA LYS A 130 -6.67 3.73 -22.76
C LYS A 130 -6.25 5.20 -22.72
N ASN A 131 -4.97 5.41 -22.48
CA ASN A 131 -4.39 6.76 -22.36
C ASN A 131 -3.91 7.30 -23.71
N ARG A 132 -3.91 8.63 -23.83
CA ARG A 132 -3.56 9.38 -25.06
C ARG A 132 -2.09 9.17 -25.44
N ASP A 133 -1.72 9.46 -26.68
CA ASP A 133 -0.32 9.67 -27.03
C ASP A 133 0.22 10.94 -26.34
N PRO A 134 1.49 10.95 -25.89
CA PRO A 134 2.14 12.11 -25.28
C PRO A 134 2.51 13.16 -26.34
N SER A 135 2.81 14.40 -25.94
CA SER A 135 3.24 15.47 -26.87
C SER A 135 4.59 15.21 -27.54
N LYS A 136 5.42 14.35 -26.92
CA LYS A 136 6.80 14.02 -27.30
C LYS A 136 7.00 12.52 -27.11
N GLU A 137 7.74 11.87 -28.00
CA GLU A 137 8.07 10.45 -27.87
C GLU A 137 8.90 10.19 -26.60
N VAL A 138 8.50 9.20 -25.81
CA VAL A 138 9.20 8.76 -24.58
C VAL A 138 9.68 7.30 -24.62
N TYR A 139 9.43 6.63 -25.74
CA TYR A 139 9.74 5.23 -26.00
C TYR A 139 10.31 5.13 -27.42
N PRO A 140 11.34 4.31 -27.70
CA PRO A 140 11.97 3.32 -26.80
C PRO A 140 12.94 3.91 -25.75
N LYS A 141 13.21 5.22 -25.78
CA LYS A 141 14.06 5.95 -24.81
C LYS A 141 13.89 7.46 -24.97
N VAL A 142 14.18 8.24 -23.92
CA VAL A 142 14.20 9.72 -23.97
C VAL A 142 15.63 10.23 -24.15
N LEU A 143 16.59 9.68 -23.40
CA LEU A 143 18.01 9.94 -23.56
C LEU A 143 18.73 8.73 -24.16
N ASN A 144 19.85 8.98 -24.87
CA ASN A 144 20.64 7.90 -25.47
C ASN A 144 21.28 6.93 -24.45
N CYS A 145 21.33 7.32 -23.17
CA CYS A 145 21.87 6.57 -22.05
C CYS A 145 20.82 5.84 -21.21
N ASP A 146 19.52 6.06 -21.46
CA ASP A 146 18.45 5.34 -20.77
C ASP A 146 18.57 3.83 -21.04
N ALA A 147 18.30 3.02 -20.03
CA ALA A 147 18.12 1.59 -20.19
C ALA A 147 17.01 1.29 -21.22
N SER A 148 17.16 0.17 -21.93
CA SER A 148 16.15 -0.26 -22.90
C SER A 148 15.02 -0.97 -22.16
N TYR A 149 13.78 -0.51 -22.34
CA TYR A 149 12.59 -1.19 -21.86
C TYR A 149 12.50 -2.61 -22.42
N THR A 150 12.14 -3.58 -21.58
CA THR A 150 11.73 -4.94 -21.98
C THR A 150 10.22 -5.04 -22.16
N VAL A 151 9.46 -4.20 -21.45
CA VAL A 151 8.00 -4.14 -21.52
C VAL A 151 7.57 -3.29 -22.73
N PRO A 152 6.64 -3.77 -23.59
CA PRO A 152 6.11 -2.97 -24.69
C PRO A 152 5.40 -1.71 -24.20
N GLU A 153 5.56 -0.59 -24.93
CA GLU A 153 4.97 0.71 -24.57
C GLU A 153 3.48 0.64 -24.27
N SER A 154 2.72 -0.12 -25.06
CA SER A 154 1.27 -0.30 -24.88
C SER A 154 0.88 -0.97 -23.57
N LYS A 155 1.81 -1.68 -22.89
CA LYS A 155 1.64 -2.22 -21.55
C LYS A 155 2.10 -1.25 -20.47
N LEU A 156 3.23 -0.58 -20.66
CA LEU A 156 3.71 0.49 -19.77
C LEU A 156 2.65 1.60 -19.63
N ARG A 157 2.16 2.13 -20.75
CA ARG A 157 1.15 3.20 -20.79
C ARG A 157 -0.20 2.78 -20.25
N ALA A 158 -0.59 1.51 -20.41
CA ALA A 158 -1.91 1.01 -19.97
C ALA A 158 -1.99 0.73 -18.46
N ALA A 159 -0.85 0.57 -17.76
CA ALA A 159 -0.82 0.45 -16.31
C ALA A 159 -1.22 1.74 -15.59
N ILE A 160 -1.00 2.90 -16.21
CA ILE A 160 -1.31 4.21 -15.63
C ILE A 160 -2.83 4.43 -15.70
N TYR A 161 -3.47 4.77 -14.58
CA TYR A 161 -4.85 5.28 -14.56
C TYR A 161 -4.81 6.81 -14.46
N ILE A 162 -5.54 7.46 -15.37
CA ILE A 162 -5.69 8.92 -15.41
C ILE A 162 -7.16 9.25 -15.09
N PRO A 163 -7.46 9.88 -13.94
CA PRO A 163 -8.83 10.20 -13.56
C PRO A 163 -9.55 11.13 -14.57
N PRO A 164 -10.88 11.05 -14.70
CA PRO A 164 -11.67 11.99 -15.50
C PRO A 164 -11.53 13.46 -15.05
N THR A 165 -11.15 13.69 -13.79
CA THR A 165 -10.88 15.00 -13.18
C THR A 165 -9.49 15.56 -13.50
N PHE A 166 -8.56 14.74 -14.02
CA PHE A 166 -7.18 15.16 -14.31
C PHE A 166 -7.14 16.31 -15.32
N THR A 167 -6.40 17.37 -15.00
CA THR A 167 -6.48 18.66 -15.69
C THR A 167 -5.48 18.83 -16.83
N TYR A 168 -4.60 17.85 -17.05
CA TYR A 168 -3.56 17.83 -18.08
C TYR A 168 -2.64 19.07 -18.00
N GLY A 169 -1.92 19.19 -16.87
CA GLY A 169 -0.83 20.16 -16.68
C GLY A 169 -1.21 21.52 -16.09
N LYS A 170 -2.51 21.87 -16.02
CA LYS A 170 -2.97 23.11 -15.35
C LYS A 170 -2.56 23.11 -13.88
N LYS A 171 -2.78 21.98 -13.20
CA LYS A 171 -2.26 21.68 -11.87
C LYS A 171 -0.97 20.84 -11.97
N PRO A 172 -0.09 20.85 -10.94
CA PRO A 172 1.10 19.98 -10.89
C PRO A 172 0.70 18.49 -10.90
N PRO A 173 1.15 17.67 -11.86
CA PRO A 173 0.81 16.25 -11.88
C PRO A 173 1.57 15.48 -10.79
N VAL A 174 0.88 14.58 -10.09
CA VAL A 174 1.44 13.74 -9.04
C VAL A 174 1.20 12.27 -9.36
N ILE A 175 2.27 11.51 -9.54
CA ILE A 175 2.24 10.07 -9.78
C ILE A 175 2.21 9.35 -8.44
N LEU A 176 1.25 8.46 -8.25
CA LEU A 176 1.14 7.60 -7.07
C LEU A 176 1.55 6.17 -7.45
N PHE A 177 2.65 5.68 -6.87
CA PHE A 177 3.29 4.42 -7.22
C PHE A 177 3.23 3.39 -6.07
N PRO A 178 2.67 2.18 -6.28
CA PRO A 178 2.25 1.30 -5.19
C PRO A 178 3.38 0.50 -4.54
N GLY A 179 3.01 -0.24 -3.50
CA GLY A 179 3.84 -1.22 -2.82
C GLY A 179 3.55 -2.68 -3.18
N THR A 180 4.33 -3.59 -2.59
CA THR A 180 4.27 -5.04 -2.79
C THR A 180 2.86 -5.59 -2.55
N GLY A 181 2.34 -6.36 -3.52
CA GLY A 181 1.03 -7.00 -3.42
C GLY A 181 -0.16 -6.05 -3.59
N SER A 182 0.05 -4.85 -4.17
CA SER A 182 -0.97 -3.82 -4.36
C SER A 182 -0.96 -3.18 -5.76
N THR A 183 -2.04 -2.50 -6.09
CA THR A 183 -2.13 -1.53 -7.21
C THR A 183 -2.00 -0.11 -6.66
N GLY A 184 -1.77 0.87 -7.54
CA GLY A 184 -1.83 2.28 -7.18
C GLY A 184 -3.18 2.65 -6.54
N TYR A 185 -4.27 2.06 -7.03
CA TYR A 185 -5.58 2.26 -6.42
C TYR A 185 -5.72 1.64 -5.03
N THR A 186 -5.31 0.38 -4.81
CA THR A 186 -5.44 -0.24 -3.47
C THR A 186 -4.57 0.45 -2.43
N THR A 187 -3.38 0.93 -2.82
CA THR A 187 -2.46 1.66 -1.93
C THR A 187 -3.05 3.01 -1.51
N PHE A 188 -3.53 3.82 -2.47
CA PHE A 188 -3.74 5.25 -2.22
C PHE A 188 -5.21 5.70 -2.08
N ARG A 189 -6.19 4.82 -2.33
CA ARG A 189 -7.64 5.18 -2.32
C ARG A 189 -8.20 5.63 -0.97
N GLY A 190 -7.52 5.30 0.14
CA GLY A 190 -7.88 5.74 1.51
C GLY A 190 -6.94 6.80 2.09
N ASN A 191 -6.11 7.44 1.26
CA ASN A 191 -5.11 8.41 1.75
C ASN A 191 -4.78 9.47 0.70
N PHE A 192 -3.79 9.26 -0.16
CA PHE A 192 -3.33 10.30 -1.09
C PHE A 192 -4.29 10.59 -2.25
N ILE A 193 -5.14 9.65 -2.68
CA ILE A 193 -6.16 9.95 -3.71
C ILE A 193 -7.18 10.99 -3.19
N PRO A 194 -7.88 10.81 -2.05
CA PRO A 194 -8.80 11.82 -1.56
C PRO A 194 -8.09 13.13 -1.13
N LEU A 195 -6.85 13.07 -0.61
CA LEU A 195 -6.12 14.26 -0.17
C LEU A 195 -5.51 15.12 -1.30
N LEU A 196 -5.34 14.56 -2.51
CA LEU A 196 -4.83 15.27 -3.70
C LEU A 196 -5.91 15.55 -4.75
N THR A 197 -7.13 15.03 -4.58
CA THR A 197 -8.27 15.33 -5.46
C THR A 197 -8.83 16.72 -5.14
N ASP A 198 -9.31 17.43 -6.16
CA ASP A 198 -9.97 18.74 -6.09
C ASP A 198 -9.23 19.87 -5.33
N VAL A 199 -7.91 19.73 -5.11
CA VAL A 199 -7.01 20.81 -4.71
C VAL A 199 -6.29 21.43 -5.91
N ASP A 200 -5.93 22.73 -5.83
CA ASP A 200 -5.26 23.45 -6.92
C ASP A 200 -3.77 23.09 -7.12
N TRP A 201 -3.13 22.52 -6.10
CA TRP A 201 -1.68 22.33 -6.02
C TRP A 201 -1.21 20.90 -6.35
N ALA A 202 -2.11 19.99 -6.70
CA ALA A 202 -1.79 18.62 -7.10
C ALA A 202 -2.82 18.07 -8.10
N ASP A 203 -2.44 17.06 -8.88
CA ASP A 203 -3.32 16.38 -9.84
C ASP A 203 -2.95 14.88 -9.89
N PRO A 204 -3.65 14.01 -9.14
CA PRO A 204 -3.22 12.64 -8.94
C PRO A 204 -3.49 11.76 -10.17
N VAL A 205 -2.50 10.96 -10.54
CA VAL A 205 -2.60 9.77 -11.38
C VAL A 205 -1.93 8.62 -10.64
N TRP A 206 -2.32 7.36 -10.92
CA TRP A 206 -1.74 6.22 -10.21
C TRP A 206 -1.37 5.07 -11.14
N VAL A 207 -0.34 4.32 -10.76
CA VAL A 207 0.18 3.22 -11.60
C VAL A 207 -0.28 1.87 -11.04
N ASN A 208 -1.11 1.17 -11.81
CA ASN A 208 -1.53 -0.18 -11.51
C ASN A 208 -0.59 -1.16 -12.23
N VAL A 209 0.61 -1.36 -11.66
CA VAL A 209 1.59 -2.30 -12.18
C VAL A 209 0.96 -3.71 -12.23
N PRO A 210 1.08 -4.45 -13.35
CA PRO A 210 0.54 -5.81 -13.46
C PRO A 210 1.03 -6.76 -12.37
N ALA A 211 0.25 -7.82 -12.11
CA ALA A 211 0.54 -8.82 -11.08
C ALA A 211 0.80 -8.24 -9.66
N LEU A 212 0.25 -7.05 -9.36
CA LEU A 212 0.27 -6.42 -8.03
C LEU A 212 1.69 -6.14 -7.51
N LEU A 213 2.61 -5.73 -8.38
CA LEU A 213 4.01 -5.44 -8.02
C LEU A 213 4.78 -6.66 -7.44
N LEU A 214 4.37 -7.87 -7.81
CA LEU A 214 4.97 -9.12 -7.32
C LEU A 214 6.05 -9.70 -8.26
N GLU A 215 6.07 -9.29 -9.52
CA GLU A 215 7.07 -9.66 -10.54
C GLU A 215 8.42 -8.97 -10.31
N ASP A 216 9.43 -9.24 -11.15
CA ASP A 216 10.80 -8.71 -11.04
C ASP A 216 10.79 -7.17 -10.87
N ALA A 217 11.34 -6.69 -9.76
CA ALA A 217 11.44 -5.26 -9.43
C ALA A 217 12.17 -4.45 -10.51
N GLN A 218 13.09 -5.05 -11.25
CA GLN A 218 13.77 -4.43 -12.39
C GLN A 218 12.81 -4.16 -13.57
N VAL A 219 11.70 -4.91 -13.65
CA VAL A 219 10.61 -4.77 -14.62
C VAL A 219 9.49 -3.90 -14.04
N ASN A 220 9.21 -3.97 -12.73
CA ASN A 220 8.29 -3.05 -12.06
C ASN A 220 8.79 -1.59 -12.18
N ALA A 221 10.10 -1.37 -12.01
CA ALA A 221 10.78 -0.10 -12.24
C ALA A 221 10.63 0.46 -13.68
N GLU A 222 10.43 -0.38 -14.70
CA GLU A 222 10.13 0.11 -16.05
C GLU A 222 8.82 0.91 -16.09
N TYR A 223 7.83 0.52 -15.28
CA TYR A 223 6.58 1.26 -15.15
C TYR A 223 6.77 2.60 -14.44
N ALA A 224 7.67 2.69 -13.46
CA ALA A 224 8.03 3.95 -12.82
C ALA A 224 8.76 4.88 -13.80
N ALA A 225 9.77 4.37 -14.51
CA ALA A 225 10.54 5.10 -15.51
C ALA A 225 9.67 5.62 -16.66
N TYR A 226 8.74 4.80 -17.15
CA TYR A 226 7.80 5.22 -18.18
C TYR A 226 6.77 6.22 -17.65
N ALA A 227 6.18 6.00 -16.47
CA ALA A 227 5.17 6.91 -15.92
C ALA A 227 5.71 8.32 -15.69
N MET A 228 6.92 8.46 -15.13
CA MET A 228 7.59 9.75 -14.93
C MET A 228 7.76 10.51 -16.25
N ASN A 229 8.38 9.89 -17.26
CA ASN A 229 8.59 10.50 -18.57
C ASN A 229 7.25 10.78 -19.31
N TYR A 230 6.33 9.82 -19.30
CA TYR A 230 5.06 9.89 -20.03
C TYR A 230 4.14 10.97 -19.48
N ILE A 231 3.97 11.07 -18.16
CA ILE A 231 3.09 12.09 -17.55
C ILE A 231 3.68 13.49 -17.78
N ALA A 232 4.99 13.67 -17.68
CA ALA A 232 5.64 14.94 -18.01
C ALA A 232 5.46 15.32 -19.49
N ALA A 233 5.61 14.36 -20.41
CA ALA A 233 5.37 14.57 -21.83
C ALA A 233 3.88 14.75 -22.20
N LEU A 234 2.95 14.21 -21.42
CA LEU A 234 1.50 14.35 -21.61
C LEU A 234 0.95 15.70 -21.07
N THR A 235 1.60 16.27 -20.05
CA THR A 235 1.18 17.51 -19.39
C THR A 235 2.03 18.74 -19.73
N GLU A 236 3.15 18.54 -20.43
CA GLU A 236 4.20 19.54 -20.70
C GLU A 236 4.78 20.15 -19.41
N ARG A 237 4.77 19.40 -18.31
CA ARG A 237 5.16 19.85 -16.97
C ARG A 237 5.76 18.69 -16.17
N ASP A 238 6.87 18.93 -15.49
CA ASP A 238 7.51 17.91 -14.65
C ASP A 238 6.56 17.44 -13.53
N ALA A 239 6.62 16.16 -13.21
CA ALA A 239 5.73 15.51 -12.26
C ALA A 239 6.41 15.29 -10.90
N ALA A 240 5.65 15.24 -9.81
CA ALA A 240 6.14 14.64 -8.58
C ALA A 240 5.76 13.15 -8.53
N ILE A 241 6.50 12.35 -7.76
CA ILE A 241 6.16 10.95 -7.51
C ILE A 241 6.10 10.66 -6.00
N ILE A 242 4.97 10.10 -5.56
CA ILE A 242 4.78 9.56 -4.21
C ILE A 242 4.78 8.04 -4.33
N ALA A 243 5.67 7.38 -3.60
CA ALA A 243 5.78 5.93 -3.63
C ALA A 243 5.76 5.30 -2.24
N TRP A 244 5.23 4.09 -2.16
CA TRP A 244 5.07 3.33 -0.92
C TRP A 244 5.77 1.97 -0.99
N SER A 245 6.40 1.53 0.11
CA SER A 245 7.05 0.21 0.17
C SER A 245 8.04 0.00 -0.99
N GLN A 246 8.06 -1.17 -1.62
CA GLN A 246 8.83 -1.52 -2.83
C GLN A 246 8.76 -0.48 -3.96
N GLY A 247 7.66 0.28 -4.10
CA GLY A 247 7.55 1.34 -5.09
C GLY A 247 8.68 2.37 -4.99
N ASN A 248 9.31 2.50 -3.81
CA ASN A 248 10.47 3.36 -3.60
C ASN A 248 11.76 2.79 -4.20
N ILE A 249 11.99 1.48 -4.12
CA ILE A 249 13.14 0.85 -4.79
C ILE A 249 12.93 0.77 -6.30
N ASP A 250 11.70 0.61 -6.77
CA ASP A 250 11.34 0.73 -8.19
C ASP A 250 11.61 2.14 -8.75
N VAL A 251 11.18 3.19 -8.04
CA VAL A 251 11.45 4.59 -8.42
C VAL A 251 12.95 4.91 -8.35
N GLN A 252 13.67 4.44 -7.32
CA GLN A 252 15.12 4.66 -7.22
C GLN A 252 15.91 3.89 -8.28
N TRP A 253 15.44 2.69 -8.69
CA TRP A 253 15.99 1.93 -9.83
C TRP A 253 15.72 2.64 -11.16
N ALA A 254 14.50 3.15 -11.36
CA ALA A 254 14.15 3.99 -12.51
C ALA A 254 15.03 5.25 -12.60
N LEU A 255 15.19 5.98 -11.49
CA LEU A 255 16.07 7.14 -11.39
C LEU A 255 17.54 6.78 -11.63
N LYS A 256 18.00 5.58 -11.25
CA LYS A 256 19.36 5.09 -11.53
C LYS A 256 19.58 4.79 -13.01
N TYR A 257 18.69 4.02 -13.64
CA TYR A 257 18.92 3.41 -14.96
C TYR A 257 18.20 4.07 -16.15
N TRP A 258 17.25 4.98 -15.91
CA TRP A 258 16.69 5.89 -16.91
C TRP A 258 16.97 7.35 -16.52
N PRO A 259 18.19 7.89 -16.76
CA PRO A 259 18.57 9.23 -16.33
C PRO A 259 17.69 10.38 -16.89
N SER A 260 16.87 10.13 -17.91
CA SER A 260 15.80 11.03 -18.36
C SER A 260 14.81 11.42 -17.26
N THR A 261 14.44 10.46 -16.41
CA THR A 261 13.45 10.64 -15.31
C THR A 261 13.83 11.76 -14.34
N ARG A 262 15.14 11.92 -14.07
CA ARG A 262 15.71 12.98 -13.23
C ARG A 262 15.49 14.41 -13.77
N LYS A 263 15.06 14.53 -15.03
CA LYS A 263 14.80 15.79 -15.74
C LYS A 263 13.31 16.01 -16.04
N THR A 264 12.45 15.06 -15.63
CA THR A 264 11.00 15.08 -15.81
C THR A 264 10.24 14.93 -14.49
N THR A 265 10.97 14.80 -13.37
CA THR A 265 10.40 14.55 -12.04
C THR A 265 11.02 15.50 -11.01
N THR A 266 10.17 16.24 -10.27
CA THR A 266 10.59 17.28 -9.32
C THR A 266 11.01 16.69 -7.98
N ASP A 267 10.22 15.76 -7.46
CA ASP A 267 10.33 15.23 -6.10
C ASP A 267 9.99 13.74 -6.05
N HIS A 268 10.76 12.98 -5.26
CA HIS A 268 10.37 11.66 -4.77
C HIS A 268 9.95 11.76 -3.30
N VAL A 269 8.65 11.66 -3.03
CA VAL A 269 8.12 11.47 -1.67
C VAL A 269 8.09 9.97 -1.38
N ALA A 270 8.90 9.51 -0.44
CA ALA A 270 9.19 8.11 -0.23
C ALA A 270 8.66 7.62 1.13
N ILE A 271 7.57 6.85 1.11
CA ILE A 271 6.83 6.45 2.32
C ILE A 271 7.10 4.97 2.64
N SER A 272 7.56 4.71 3.85
CA SER A 272 7.92 3.36 4.34
C SER A 272 8.90 2.63 3.40
N ALA A 273 9.87 3.36 2.85
CA ALA A 273 10.80 2.87 1.84
C ALA A 273 11.77 1.80 2.38
N ASP A 274 12.28 0.97 1.46
CA ASP A 274 13.13 -0.19 1.75
C ASP A 274 14.43 -0.20 0.91
N TYR A 275 15.11 0.95 0.78
CA TYR A 275 16.36 1.09 0.00
C TYR A 275 17.56 0.24 0.49
N LYS A 276 17.40 -0.56 1.55
CA LYS A 276 18.36 -1.58 2.02
C LYS A 276 17.72 -2.98 2.10
N GLY A 277 16.54 -3.17 1.51
CA GLY A 277 15.67 -4.33 1.71
C GLY A 277 15.15 -4.43 3.15
N THR A 278 14.63 -5.59 3.52
CA THR A 278 14.21 -5.91 4.89
C THR A 278 14.88 -7.20 5.37
N ILE A 279 15.26 -7.24 6.66
CA ILE A 279 15.73 -8.49 7.29
C ILE A 279 14.57 -9.47 7.54
N LEU A 280 13.32 -8.98 7.54
CA LEU A 280 12.15 -9.78 7.87
C LEU A 280 11.78 -10.75 6.75
N ALA A 281 11.96 -10.39 5.47
CA ALA A 281 11.71 -11.28 4.34
C ALA A 281 12.48 -12.61 4.45
N ASN A 282 13.75 -12.57 4.87
CA ASN A 282 14.57 -13.76 5.14
C ASN A 282 14.02 -14.63 6.29
N THR A 283 13.37 -14.05 7.30
CA THR A 283 12.77 -14.82 8.42
C THR A 283 11.51 -15.60 8.04
N LEU A 284 10.95 -15.35 6.86
CA LEU A 284 9.76 -16.03 6.33
C LEU A 284 10.11 -17.35 5.61
N GLY A 285 11.40 -17.62 5.39
CA GLY A 285 11.94 -18.79 4.66
C GLY A 285 11.67 -20.18 5.26
N LEU A 286 10.88 -20.29 6.32
CA LEU A 286 10.28 -21.57 6.75
C LEU A 286 9.14 -22.01 5.81
N THR A 287 8.58 -21.09 5.01
CA THR A 287 7.47 -21.37 4.09
C THR A 287 7.71 -20.63 2.78
N THR A 288 7.76 -21.34 1.65
CA THR A 288 7.87 -20.71 0.31
C THR A 288 6.53 -20.18 -0.21
N LEU A 289 5.50 -20.15 0.65
CA LEU A 289 4.12 -19.76 0.33
C LEU A 289 3.97 -18.30 -0.12
N ILE A 290 4.94 -17.44 0.13
CA ILE A 290 4.91 -16.02 -0.22
C ILE A 290 6.03 -15.61 -1.20
N ASN A 291 6.84 -16.56 -1.68
CA ASN A 291 7.98 -16.24 -2.52
C ASN A 291 7.53 -15.79 -3.92
N THR A 292 7.65 -14.51 -4.20
CA THR A 292 7.51 -13.90 -5.52
C THR A 292 8.87 -13.31 -5.95
N PRO A 293 9.09 -13.02 -7.24
CA PRO A 293 10.30 -12.35 -7.72
C PRO A 293 10.72 -11.14 -6.86
N SER A 294 9.82 -10.15 -6.69
CA SER A 294 10.14 -8.94 -5.92
C SER A 294 10.31 -9.17 -4.42
N VAL A 295 9.63 -10.15 -3.80
CA VAL A 295 9.83 -10.47 -2.39
C VAL A 295 11.23 -11.02 -2.13
N LEU A 296 11.77 -11.81 -3.07
CA LEU A 296 13.16 -12.28 -2.97
C LEU A 296 14.15 -11.12 -3.15
N GLN A 297 13.87 -10.18 -4.05
CA GLN A 297 14.68 -8.98 -4.30
C GLN A 297 14.62 -7.97 -3.13
N GLN A 298 13.52 -7.91 -2.38
CA GLN A 298 13.38 -7.08 -1.16
C GLN A 298 14.16 -7.62 0.05
N ASN A 299 14.84 -8.77 -0.03
CA ASN A 299 15.70 -9.23 1.06
C ASN A 299 16.88 -8.27 1.28
N ALA A 300 17.16 -7.94 2.55
CA ALA A 300 18.36 -7.20 2.89
C ALA A 300 19.62 -8.01 2.53
N GLY A 301 20.38 -7.51 1.55
CA GLY A 301 21.56 -8.20 1.00
C GLY A 301 21.31 -9.04 -0.25
N SER A 302 20.14 -8.92 -0.89
CA SER A 302 19.86 -9.46 -2.24
C SER A 302 20.80 -8.90 -3.31
N ASP A 303 20.92 -9.59 -4.45
CA ASP A 303 21.69 -9.08 -5.60
C ASP A 303 21.05 -7.80 -6.15
N PHE A 304 19.71 -7.67 -6.13
CA PHE A 304 18.97 -6.49 -6.53
C PHE A 304 19.26 -5.30 -5.61
N ILE A 305 19.17 -5.43 -4.29
CA ILE A 305 19.45 -4.32 -3.36
C ILE A 305 20.93 -3.95 -3.42
N THR A 306 21.83 -4.93 -3.54
CA THR A 306 23.27 -4.68 -3.72
C THR A 306 23.54 -3.89 -5.01
N THR A 307 22.89 -4.28 -6.12
CA THR A 307 22.98 -3.61 -7.42
C THR A 307 22.31 -2.24 -7.41
N LEU A 308 21.16 -2.07 -6.77
CA LEU A 308 20.47 -0.78 -6.64
C LEU A 308 21.39 0.23 -5.93
N ARG A 309 21.93 -0.16 -4.77
CA ARG A 309 22.74 0.70 -3.91
C ARG A 309 24.14 1.02 -4.46
N SER A 310 24.67 0.22 -5.39
CA SER A 310 25.99 0.47 -6.00
C SER A 310 26.10 1.86 -6.62
N ASP A 311 27.32 2.36 -6.79
CA ASP A 311 27.62 3.56 -7.60
C ASP A 311 26.84 4.82 -7.17
N GLY A 312 26.58 4.94 -5.86
CA GLY A 312 25.81 6.03 -5.26
C GLY A 312 24.29 5.92 -5.47
N GLY A 313 23.77 4.75 -5.85
CA GLY A 313 22.33 4.50 -5.90
C GLY A 313 21.67 4.39 -4.53
N ASP A 314 22.44 4.46 -3.44
CA ASP A 314 21.95 4.73 -2.09
C ASP A 314 21.87 6.22 -1.71
N SER A 315 22.14 7.10 -2.67
CA SER A 315 21.95 8.54 -2.56
C SER A 315 20.83 9.02 -3.49
N GLY A 316 20.15 10.11 -3.12
CA GLY A 316 19.13 10.76 -3.95
C GLY A 316 19.63 11.11 -5.36
N TYR A 317 18.74 10.97 -6.34
CA TYR A 317 18.97 11.42 -7.73
C TYR A 317 18.22 12.72 -8.07
N ILE A 318 17.21 13.05 -7.28
CA ILE A 318 16.34 14.24 -7.32
C ILE A 318 15.98 14.60 -5.85
N PRO A 319 15.39 15.76 -5.56
CA PRO A 319 14.79 16.07 -4.26
C PRO A 319 14.01 14.89 -3.67
N THR A 320 14.41 14.38 -2.49
CA THR A 320 13.82 13.17 -1.91
C THR A 320 13.35 13.40 -0.47
N THR A 321 12.10 13.04 -0.17
CA THR A 321 11.47 13.19 1.14
C THR A 321 11.13 11.80 1.70
N SER A 322 12.08 11.18 2.41
CA SER A 322 11.93 9.87 3.02
C SER A 322 11.22 9.96 4.37
N LEU A 323 10.17 9.15 4.55
CA LEU A 323 9.18 9.20 5.62
C LEU A 323 8.93 7.80 6.16
N TYR A 324 9.28 7.52 7.42
CA TYR A 324 9.26 6.15 7.96
C TYR A 324 8.96 6.08 9.47
N SER A 325 8.49 4.91 9.90
CA SER A 325 8.18 4.57 11.29
C SER A 325 9.24 3.62 11.86
N SER A 326 9.83 3.96 13.01
CA SER A 326 11.08 3.34 13.47
C SER A 326 10.97 1.87 13.89
N PHE A 327 10.08 1.58 14.86
CA PHE A 327 9.98 0.27 15.51
C PHE A 327 8.61 -0.40 15.33
N PHE A 328 7.73 0.25 14.57
CA PHE A 328 6.34 -0.18 14.38
C PHE A 328 6.05 -0.57 12.92
N ASP A 329 6.92 -0.23 11.96
CA ASP A 329 6.94 -0.83 10.62
C ASP A 329 7.27 -2.33 10.74
N GLU A 330 6.29 -3.16 10.43
CA GLU A 330 6.27 -4.62 10.61
C GLU A 330 6.61 -5.41 9.33
N VAL A 331 6.81 -4.72 8.20
CA VAL A 331 7.29 -5.28 6.92
C VAL A 331 8.79 -5.00 6.76
N VAL A 332 9.22 -3.77 7.01
CA VAL A 332 10.59 -3.31 6.76
C VAL A 332 11.30 -3.08 8.09
N GLN A 333 12.37 -3.83 8.33
CA GLN A 333 13.32 -3.54 9.41
C GLN A 333 14.77 -3.80 8.96
N PRO A 334 15.75 -3.05 9.49
CA PRO A 334 15.61 -1.96 10.47
C PRO A 334 15.02 -0.67 9.86
N GLN A 335 14.20 0.08 10.60
CA GLN A 335 13.74 1.44 10.22
C GLN A 335 14.19 2.55 11.20
N ALA A 336 15.21 2.30 12.01
CA ALA A 336 15.71 3.27 13.01
C ALA A 336 16.95 4.07 12.55
N GLY A 337 16.86 5.41 12.56
CA GLY A 337 17.97 6.34 12.35
C GLY A 337 18.68 6.21 11.00
N THR A 338 19.99 6.48 10.96
CA THR A 338 20.83 6.27 9.75
C THR A 338 20.94 4.79 9.35
N GLY A 339 20.61 3.88 10.28
CA GLY A 339 20.47 2.45 10.01
C GLY A 339 19.25 2.10 9.15
N ALA A 340 18.18 2.90 9.21
CA ALA A 340 16.88 2.63 8.58
C ALA A 340 16.98 2.28 7.09
N SER A 341 16.17 1.33 6.62
CA SER A 341 16.12 0.94 5.21
C SER A 341 15.66 2.10 4.31
N ALA A 342 14.71 2.88 4.80
CA ALA A 342 14.26 4.13 4.19
C ALA A 342 15.32 5.24 4.17
N TYR A 343 16.44 5.12 4.89
CA TYR A 343 17.44 6.18 4.96
C TYR A 343 18.26 6.28 3.67
N LEU A 344 18.09 7.40 2.95
CA LEU A 344 18.80 7.72 1.71
C LEU A 344 19.84 8.83 1.95
N LEU A 345 21.00 8.72 1.31
CA LEU A 345 22.09 9.71 1.38
C LEU A 345 21.88 10.86 0.38
N ASP A 346 22.68 11.92 0.49
CA ASP A 346 22.65 13.09 -0.41
C ASP A 346 24.03 13.39 -1.02
N ALA A 347 24.70 12.37 -1.57
CA ALA A 347 26.01 12.53 -2.20
C ALA A 347 25.99 13.35 -3.52
N ARG A 348 24.84 13.91 -3.90
CA ARG A 348 24.63 14.71 -5.13
C ARG A 348 24.18 16.15 -4.86
N ASP A 349 23.97 16.53 -3.59
CA ASP A 349 23.44 17.85 -3.19
C ASP A 349 22.10 18.19 -3.88
N VAL A 350 21.24 17.17 -3.99
CA VAL A 350 19.88 17.30 -4.58
C VAL A 350 18.83 17.67 -3.53
N GLY A 351 19.18 17.56 -2.26
CA GLY A 351 18.29 17.75 -1.13
C GLY A 351 17.57 16.45 -0.76
N VAL A 352 18.00 15.81 0.33
CA VAL A 352 17.30 14.67 0.93
C VAL A 352 16.89 14.97 2.38
N THR A 353 15.59 14.87 2.65
CA THR A 353 15.05 14.81 4.01
C THR A 353 14.81 13.36 4.41
N ASN A 354 15.32 12.94 5.57
CA ASN A 354 15.00 11.65 6.20
C ASN A 354 14.25 11.91 7.52
N ALA A 355 12.95 11.64 7.56
CA ALA A 355 12.05 11.98 8.65
C ALA A 355 11.45 10.73 9.31
N GLU A 356 12.10 10.28 10.38
CA GLU A 356 11.60 9.28 11.30
C GLU A 356 10.49 9.88 12.18
N VAL A 357 9.23 9.44 12.03
CA VAL A 357 8.07 10.15 12.61
C VAL A 357 8.09 10.17 14.15
N GLN A 358 8.60 9.11 14.80
CA GLN A 358 8.79 9.04 16.25
C GLN A 358 9.85 10.03 16.78
N LYS A 359 10.77 10.53 15.95
CA LYS A 359 11.74 11.57 16.33
C LYS A 359 11.20 12.97 16.08
N VAL A 360 10.59 13.21 14.92
CA VAL A 360 10.07 14.54 14.55
C VAL A 360 8.84 14.91 15.39
N CYS A 361 7.96 13.96 15.65
CA CYS A 361 6.77 14.11 16.50
C CYS A 361 6.93 13.38 17.85
N ALA A 362 8.12 13.44 18.45
CA ALA A 362 8.43 12.73 19.70
C ALA A 362 7.45 13.06 20.84
N GLY A 363 6.85 12.02 21.43
CA GLY A 363 5.86 12.16 22.52
C GLY A 363 4.52 12.75 22.09
N LYS A 364 4.19 12.74 20.79
CA LYS A 364 2.96 13.29 20.20
C LYS A 364 2.25 12.25 19.34
N LEU A 365 0.96 12.48 19.04
CA LEU A 365 0.12 11.53 18.30
C LEU A 365 0.70 11.20 16.91
N GLY A 366 1.16 12.19 16.16
CA GLY A 366 1.77 12.02 14.83
C GLY A 366 3.12 11.30 14.83
N GLY A 367 3.67 11.01 16.01
CA GLY A 367 4.87 10.20 16.23
C GLY A 367 4.62 9.03 17.20
N SER A 368 3.37 8.56 17.26
CA SER A 368 2.96 7.41 18.06
C SER A 368 3.09 6.10 17.26
N PHE A 369 2.10 5.22 17.35
CA PHE A 369 2.10 3.91 16.71
C PHE A 369 1.63 4.03 15.25
N TYR A 370 2.53 3.75 14.30
CA TYR A 370 2.25 3.70 12.86
C TYR A 370 2.96 2.50 12.23
N THR A 371 2.18 1.63 11.61
CA THR A 371 2.58 0.45 10.83
C THR A 371 3.11 0.84 9.44
N HIS A 372 3.52 -0.16 8.65
CA HIS A 372 4.03 0.02 7.31
C HIS A 372 3.03 0.77 6.39
N GLU A 373 1.75 0.43 6.48
CA GLU A 373 0.61 1.01 5.76
C GLU A 373 0.06 2.30 6.38
N SER A 374 -0.20 2.37 7.69
CA SER A 374 -0.79 3.56 8.32
C SER A 374 0.12 4.79 8.26
N MET A 375 1.40 4.61 7.97
CA MET A 375 2.32 5.68 7.55
C MET A 375 1.80 6.52 6.37
N LEU A 376 0.95 5.98 5.49
CA LEU A 376 0.27 6.72 4.41
C LEU A 376 -0.79 7.69 4.93
N ALA A 377 -1.42 7.38 6.06
CA ALA A 377 -2.44 8.21 6.71
C ALA A 377 -1.86 9.14 7.81
N ASN A 378 -0.57 9.02 8.11
CA ASN A 378 0.13 9.80 9.13
C ASN A 378 0.13 11.31 8.81
N PRO A 379 -0.16 12.20 9.79
CA PRO A 379 -0.28 13.63 9.55
C PRO A 379 1.04 14.32 9.19
N LEU A 380 2.17 13.84 9.71
CA LEU A 380 3.49 14.36 9.35
C LEU A 380 3.90 13.90 7.94
N THR A 381 3.60 12.64 7.58
CA THR A 381 3.78 12.14 6.21
C THR A 381 3.07 13.04 5.21
N PHE A 382 1.77 13.29 5.38
CA PHE A 382 1.04 14.15 4.45
C PHE A 382 1.52 15.61 4.48
N ALA A 383 1.86 16.15 5.65
CA ALA A 383 2.36 17.52 5.76
C ALA A 383 3.71 17.72 5.04
N LEU A 384 4.65 16.78 5.18
CA LEU A 384 5.94 16.83 4.49
C LEU A 384 5.83 16.49 3.00
N ALA A 385 4.93 15.58 2.62
CA ALA A 385 4.61 15.31 1.22
C ALA A 385 4.07 16.57 0.53
N LYS A 386 3.06 17.23 1.11
CA LYS A 386 2.50 18.49 0.61
C LYS A 386 3.55 19.61 0.58
N ASP A 387 4.41 19.69 1.59
CA ASP A 387 5.47 20.70 1.66
C ASP A 387 6.54 20.51 0.57
N ALA A 388 6.85 19.28 0.16
CA ALA A 388 7.66 18.99 -1.02
C ALA A 388 6.92 19.45 -2.30
N LEU A 389 5.68 18.97 -2.51
CA LEU A 389 4.83 19.26 -3.68
C LEU A 389 4.52 20.77 -3.91
N THR A 390 4.87 21.66 -2.98
CA THR A 390 4.56 23.09 -3.04
C THR A 390 5.76 24.02 -2.90
N HIS A 391 7.00 23.49 -2.84
CA HIS A 391 8.22 24.28 -2.72
C HIS A 391 9.39 23.68 -3.50
N GLU A 392 10.49 24.43 -3.63
CA GLU A 392 11.74 23.87 -4.14
C GLU A 392 12.44 22.99 -3.09
N GLY A 393 12.90 21.83 -3.55
CA GLY A 393 13.58 20.82 -2.75
C GLY A 393 12.67 20.07 -1.78
N PRO A 394 13.17 18.99 -1.15
CA PRO A 394 12.36 18.04 -0.39
C PRO A 394 11.58 18.71 0.75
N GLY A 395 10.55 18.04 1.23
CA GLY A 395 9.75 18.46 2.38
C GLY A 395 10.63 18.72 3.59
N LYS A 396 10.45 19.86 4.26
CA LYS A 396 11.28 20.33 5.38
C LYS A 396 10.44 20.55 6.61
N THR A 397 10.82 19.89 7.70
CA THR A 397 10.16 20.02 9.02
C THR A 397 10.14 21.46 9.53
N SER A 398 11.06 22.31 9.08
CA SER A 398 11.11 23.75 9.38
C SER A 398 10.11 24.62 8.61
N ARG A 399 9.43 24.09 7.57
CA ARG A 399 8.34 24.78 6.84
C ARG A 399 6.95 24.37 7.36
N VAL A 400 6.87 23.33 8.20
CA VAL A 400 5.62 22.75 8.71
C VAL A 400 5.32 23.20 10.14
N ASP A 401 4.06 23.51 10.45
CA ASP A 401 3.61 23.67 11.84
C ASP A 401 3.54 22.31 12.55
N LEU A 402 4.69 21.88 13.07
CA LEU A 402 4.82 20.64 13.84
C LEU A 402 3.94 20.63 15.11
N ALA A 403 3.58 21.79 15.66
CA ALA A 403 2.73 21.85 16.85
C ALA A 403 1.27 21.49 16.50
N SER A 404 0.74 21.94 15.35
CA SER A 404 -0.58 21.51 14.86
C SER A 404 -0.56 20.12 14.24
N VAL A 405 0.49 19.76 13.50
CA VAL A 405 0.61 18.48 12.77
C VAL A 405 0.85 17.30 13.70
N CYS A 406 1.82 17.39 14.63
CA CYS A 406 2.13 16.27 15.52
C CYS A 406 1.04 16.00 16.57
N ASN A 407 0.18 16.98 16.89
CA ASN A 407 -0.94 16.79 17.83
C ASN A 407 -2.16 16.08 17.19
N ARG A 408 -2.02 15.42 16.03
CA ARG A 408 -3.09 14.66 15.33
C ARG A 408 -2.74 13.18 15.20
N SER A 409 -3.76 12.32 15.11
CA SER A 409 -3.63 10.89 14.78
C SER A 409 -3.65 10.61 13.28
N LEU A 410 -4.39 11.39 12.49
CA LEU A 410 -4.50 11.26 11.03
C LEU A 410 -4.24 12.58 10.29
N ALA A 411 -3.86 12.48 9.02
CA ALA A 411 -3.75 13.59 8.10
C ALA A 411 -5.06 14.40 7.99
N PRO A 412 -5.03 15.74 8.02
CA PRO A 412 -6.25 16.56 7.93
C PRO A 412 -7.00 16.31 6.61
N GLY A 413 -8.17 15.69 6.71
CA GLY A 413 -9.01 15.27 5.57
C GLY A 413 -9.42 13.80 5.63
N LEU A 414 -8.65 12.95 6.34
CA LEU A 414 -8.96 11.54 6.53
C LEU A 414 -9.77 11.28 7.82
N GLY A 415 -10.67 10.30 7.76
CA GLY A 415 -11.41 9.76 8.89
C GLY A 415 -11.11 8.28 9.17
N LEU A 416 -12.01 7.63 9.93
CA LEU A 416 -11.90 6.21 10.26
C LEU A 416 -12.00 5.30 9.01
N GLU A 417 -12.89 5.63 8.07
CA GLU A 417 -13.07 4.82 6.86
C GLU A 417 -11.82 4.86 5.97
N ASP A 418 -11.21 6.04 5.80
CA ASP A 418 -9.92 6.22 5.12
C ASP A 418 -8.78 5.40 5.74
N LEU A 419 -8.70 5.39 7.08
CA LEU A 419 -7.76 4.55 7.82
C LEU A 419 -8.02 3.07 7.53
N LEU A 420 -9.24 2.56 7.74
CA LEU A 420 -9.60 1.16 7.47
C LEU A 420 -9.37 0.76 6.00
N ILE A 421 -9.54 1.69 5.05
CA ILE A 421 -9.23 1.50 3.62
C ILE A 421 -7.71 1.46 3.38
N THR A 422 -6.92 2.17 4.18
CA THR A 422 -5.44 2.14 4.14
C THR A 422 -4.90 0.83 4.74
N GLU A 423 -5.47 0.37 5.86
CA GLU A 423 -5.16 -0.94 6.48
C GLU A 423 -5.41 -2.12 5.52
N ASN A 424 -6.41 -2.00 4.64
CA ASN A 424 -6.63 -2.99 3.58
C ASN A 424 -5.40 -3.22 2.69
N ALA A 425 -4.47 -2.26 2.53
CA ALA A 425 -3.34 -2.40 1.61
C ALA A 425 -2.44 -3.59 1.98
N VAL A 426 -2.09 -3.73 3.26
CA VAL A 426 -1.32 -4.89 3.76
C VAL A 426 -2.20 -6.14 3.92
N ALA A 427 -3.50 -6.01 4.19
CA ALA A 427 -4.40 -7.16 4.15
C ALA A 427 -4.45 -7.79 2.72
N ILE A 428 -4.61 -6.96 1.69
CA ILE A 428 -4.59 -7.36 0.27
C ILE A 428 -3.23 -7.92 -0.12
N ALA A 429 -2.14 -7.28 0.31
CA ALA A 429 -0.78 -7.75 0.05
C ALA A 429 -0.58 -9.19 0.56
N GLY A 430 -0.86 -9.46 1.84
CA GLY A 430 -0.73 -10.80 2.41
C GLY A 430 -1.57 -11.87 1.70
N LEU A 431 -2.80 -11.54 1.28
CA LEU A 431 -3.62 -12.45 0.46
C LEU A 431 -3.00 -12.68 -0.93
N SER A 432 -2.53 -11.63 -1.61
CA SER A 432 -1.93 -11.71 -2.95
C SER A 432 -0.67 -12.59 -2.96
N LEU A 433 0.16 -12.48 -1.92
CA LEU A 433 1.38 -13.26 -1.75
C LEU A 433 1.12 -14.76 -1.65
N VAL A 434 0.04 -15.19 -0.98
CA VAL A 434 -0.37 -16.60 -0.95
C VAL A 434 -0.96 -17.03 -2.30
N LEU A 435 -1.80 -16.19 -2.91
CA LEU A 435 -2.46 -16.47 -4.19
C LEU A 435 -1.48 -16.66 -5.35
N TYR A 436 -0.44 -15.80 -5.45
CA TYR A 436 0.54 -15.74 -6.53
C TYR A 436 1.15 -17.11 -6.90
N LEU A 437 1.24 -17.44 -8.19
CA LEU A 437 1.87 -18.66 -8.70
C LEU A 437 2.50 -18.40 -10.08
N PRO A 438 3.63 -19.06 -10.41
CA PRO A 438 4.40 -20.00 -9.59
C PRO A 438 5.20 -19.29 -8.48
N LYS A 439 5.49 -20.00 -7.38
CA LYS A 439 6.41 -19.49 -6.35
C LYS A 439 7.85 -19.54 -6.86
N GLN A 440 8.67 -18.59 -6.43
CA GLN A 440 10.11 -18.55 -6.72
C GLN A 440 10.95 -19.12 -5.58
N PHE A 441 12.20 -19.46 -5.90
CA PHE A 441 13.18 -19.99 -4.94
C PHE A 441 14.49 -19.21 -5.05
N ASP A 442 14.90 -18.90 -6.28
CA ASP A 442 16.05 -18.06 -6.61
C ASP A 442 15.59 -16.63 -6.97
N GLU A 443 16.47 -15.66 -6.72
CA GLU A 443 16.26 -14.26 -7.11
C GLU A 443 16.36 -14.08 -8.65
N PRO A 444 15.54 -13.21 -9.29
CA PRO A 444 15.70 -12.87 -10.70
C PRO A 444 17.10 -12.33 -11.01
N ALA A 445 17.71 -12.82 -12.10
CA ALA A 445 19.03 -12.39 -12.52
C ALA A 445 19.06 -10.90 -12.89
N ILE A 446 20.15 -10.22 -12.51
CA ILE A 446 20.34 -8.78 -12.77
C ILE A 446 20.38 -8.48 -14.28
N GLN A 447 19.56 -7.51 -14.71
CA GLN A 447 19.43 -7.12 -16.10
C GLN A 447 20.74 -6.56 -16.67
N GLN A 448 21.01 -6.84 -17.95
CA GLN A 448 22.29 -6.51 -18.59
C GLN A 448 22.61 -5.01 -18.69
N TYR A 449 21.64 -4.10 -18.49
CA TYR A 449 21.93 -2.67 -18.38
C TYR A 449 22.52 -2.31 -17.00
N ALA A 450 22.15 -3.02 -15.94
CA ALA A 450 22.58 -2.76 -14.58
C ALA A 450 23.98 -3.32 -14.27
N LEU A 451 24.40 -4.37 -14.98
CA LEU A 451 25.76 -4.94 -14.93
C LEU A 451 26.80 -4.14 -15.72
N LYS A 452 26.38 -3.16 -16.53
CA LYS A 452 27.29 -2.27 -17.26
C LYS A 452 27.57 -1.05 -16.38
N ALA A 453 28.84 -0.66 -16.29
CA ALA A 453 29.20 0.63 -15.71
C ALA A 453 28.40 1.73 -16.43
N THR A 454 27.72 2.58 -15.65
CA THR A 454 26.82 3.62 -16.16
C THR A 454 27.61 4.70 -16.89
N GLY A 455 27.79 4.51 -18.20
CA GLY A 455 28.46 5.47 -19.09
C GLY A 455 27.80 6.85 -18.98
N GLY A 456 28.63 7.88 -18.81
CA GLY A 456 28.20 9.21 -18.35
C GLY A 456 27.08 9.84 -19.18
N CYS A 457 26.12 10.43 -18.47
CA CYS A 457 24.91 11.10 -18.99
C CYS A 457 24.39 12.17 -18.01
#